data_AF-A0A5B2W3L4-F1
#
_entry.id   AF-A0A5B2W3L4-F1
#
_cell.length_a   1.000
_cell.length_b   1.000
_cell.length_c   1.000
_cell.angle_alpha   90.00
_cell.angle_beta   90.00
_cell.angle_gamma   90.00
#
_symmetry.space_group_name_H-M   'P 1'
#
loop_
_entity.id
_entity.type
_entity.pdbx_description
1 polymer ?
#
loop_
_entity_poly.entity_id
_entity_poly.type
_entity_poly.pdbx_seq_one_letter_code
_entity_poly.pdbx_strand_id
1 'polypeptide(L)' 'MAHPEGLSFVSVVGEGDDLVAEEIAEHPFGKPNLTGRRWPLADVRLLAPILPPKIIGVGRNYAAHAEELGNALPDNPL' A
#
# COMPACT_ATOMS: atom_id res chain seq x y z
N MET A 1 5.89 -2.04 7.41
CA MET A 1 5.74 -1.04 8.49
C MET A 1 7.00 -1.00 9.34
N ALA A 2 7.18 0.02 10.18
CA ALA A 2 8.19 0.04 11.24
C ALA A 2 7.56 -0.17 12.61
N HIS A 3 8.18 -1.02 13.43
CA HIS A 3 7.82 -1.33 14.82
C HIS A 3 9.10 -1.46 15.67
N PRO A 4 9.01 -1.56 17.01
CA PRO A 4 10.19 -1.55 17.88
C PRO A 4 11.22 -2.64 17.58
N GLU A 5 10.81 -3.77 16.99
CA GLU A 5 11.67 -4.90 16.66
C GLU A 5 12.19 -4.88 15.21
N GLY A 6 11.80 -3.89 14.39
CA GLY A 6 12.34 -3.72 13.04
C GLY A 6 11.32 -3.32 11.98
N LEU A 7 11.50 -3.89 10.79
CA LEU A 7 10.67 -3.65 9.60
C LEU A 7 10.07 -4.96 9.13
N SER A 8 8.74 -4.97 8.97
CA SER A 8 8.02 -6.16 8.52
C SER A 8 6.91 -5.84 7.54
N PHE A 9 6.59 -6.80 6.67
CA PHE A 9 5.31 -6.83 5.96
C PHE A 9 4.21 -7.23 6.92
N VAL A 10 3.03 -6.62 6.76
CA VAL A 10 1.89 -6.87 7.65
C VAL A 10 0.59 -6.95 6.88
N SER A 11 -0.34 -7.72 7.41
CA SER A 11 -1.77 -7.61 7.11
C SER A 11 -2.40 -6.62 8.09
N VAL A 12 -3.19 -5.67 7.60
CA VAL A 12 -3.94 -4.74 8.46
C VAL A 12 -5.38 -5.23 8.55
N VAL A 13 -5.86 -5.51 9.75
CA VAL A 13 -7.18 -6.08 10.02
C VAL A 13 -7.92 -5.27 11.09
N GLY A 14 -9.24 -5.39 11.14
CA GLY A 14 -10.10 -4.61 12.03
C GLY A 14 -10.69 -3.37 11.35
N GLU A 15 -11.34 -2.52 12.13
CA GLU A 15 -11.99 -1.29 11.67
C GLU A 15 -11.80 -0.16 12.70
N GLY A 16 -11.82 1.09 12.22
CA GLY A 16 -11.73 2.26 13.10
C GLY A 16 -10.45 2.28 13.95
N ASP A 17 -10.62 2.45 15.25
CA ASP A 17 -9.52 2.54 16.22
C ASP A 17 -8.99 1.16 16.64
N ASP A 18 -9.71 0.07 16.32
CA ASP A 18 -9.34 -1.32 16.65
C ASP A 18 -8.47 -1.98 15.57
N LEU A 19 -7.86 -1.17 14.69
CA LEU A 19 -6.98 -1.67 13.64
C LEU A 19 -5.72 -2.32 14.23
N VAL A 20 -5.38 -3.50 13.73
CA VAL A 20 -4.22 -4.30 14.15
C VAL A 20 -3.37 -4.64 12.93
N ALA A 21 -2.05 -4.53 13.09
CA ALA A 21 -1.07 -4.99 12.13
C ALA A 21 -0.57 -6.40 12.52
N GLU A 22 -0.83 -7.40 11.70
CA GLU A 22 -0.38 -8.78 11.87
C GLU A 22 0.83 -9.06 10.99
N GLU A 23 1.91 -9.54 11.58
CA GLU A 23 3.16 -9.73 10.86
C GLU A 23 3.16 -10.93 9.93
N ILE A 24 3.75 -10.75 8.76
CA ILE A 24 4.00 -11.79 7.77
C ILE A 24 5.48 -12.22 7.87
N ALA A 25 5.73 -13.52 7.98
CA ALA A 25 7.07 -14.09 8.21
C ALA A 25 8.05 -13.85 7.04
N GLU A 26 7.53 -13.75 5.82
CA GLU A 26 8.30 -13.64 4.58
C GLU A 26 7.69 -12.57 3.66
N HIS A 27 7.63 -12.85 2.35
CA HIS A 27 7.07 -11.93 1.37
C HIS A 27 5.53 -12.05 1.28
N PRO A 28 4.83 -10.95 0.93
CA PRO A 28 3.38 -10.95 0.81
C PRO A 28 2.85 -11.55 -0.51
N PHE A 29 3.72 -12.06 -1.39
CA PHE A 29 3.38 -12.46 -2.76
C PHE A 29 2.85 -13.90 -2.90
N GLY A 30 1.88 -14.26 -2.07
CA GLY A 30 1.25 -15.58 -2.05
C GLY A 30 0.19 -15.65 -0.98
N LYS A 31 -0.05 -16.85 -0.44
CA LYS A 31 -0.83 -16.97 0.80
C LYS A 31 0.08 -16.52 1.96
N PRO A 32 -0.26 -15.45 2.70
CA PRO A 32 0.59 -14.96 3.78
C PRO A 32 0.70 -16.00 4.90
N ASN A 33 1.93 -16.22 5.37
CA ASN A 33 2.21 -16.99 6.59
C ASN A 33 2.45 -16.02 7.74
N LEU A 34 1.59 -16.05 8.75
CA LEU A 34 1.67 -15.11 9.88
C LEU A 34 2.65 -15.62 10.95
N THR A 35 3.43 -14.72 11.55
CA THR A 35 4.33 -15.08 12.64
C THR A 35 3.62 -15.24 13.98
N GLY A 36 2.41 -14.68 14.10
CA GLY A 36 1.66 -14.55 15.34
C GLY A 36 1.93 -13.24 16.10
N ARG A 37 2.95 -12.45 15.71
CA ARG A 37 3.16 -11.11 16.28
C ARG A 37 2.13 -10.13 15.74
N ARG A 38 1.64 -9.27 16.63
CA ARG A 38 0.57 -8.30 16.37
C ARG A 38 0.85 -7.00 17.12
N TRP A 39 0.50 -5.88 16.52
CA TRP A 39 0.58 -4.55 17.15
C TRP A 39 -0.68 -3.75 16.83
N PRO A 40 -1.21 -2.95 17.77
CA PRO A 40 -2.18 -1.92 17.44
C PRO A 40 -1.61 -1.02 16.34
N LEU A 41 -2.39 -0.71 15.30
CA LEU A 41 -1.91 0.08 14.18
C LEU A 41 -1.49 1.50 14.63
N ALA A 42 -2.13 2.02 15.68
CA ALA A 42 -1.81 3.30 16.31
C ALA A 42 -0.38 3.35 16.91
N ASP A 43 0.19 2.20 17.26
CA ASP A 43 1.49 2.11 17.95
C ASP A 43 2.67 1.90 16.99
N VAL A 44 2.39 1.78 15.68
CA VAL A 44 3.40 1.50 14.65
C VAL A 44 3.38 2.56 13.57
N ARG A 45 4.47 2.64 12.80
CA ARG A 45 4.56 3.60 11.69
C ARG A 45 4.36 2.89 10.35
N LEU A 46 3.30 3.26 9.65
CA LEU A 46 3.12 2.87 8.25
C LEU A 46 4.25 3.45 7.39
N LEU A 47 4.73 2.62 6.46
CA LEU A 47 5.74 2.98 5.47
C LEU A 47 5.15 2.73 4.08
N ALA A 48 5.90 3.08 3.02
CA ALA A 48 5.56 2.60 1.68
C ALA A 48 5.34 1.06 1.72
N PRO A 49 4.23 0.55 1.16
CA PRO A 49 3.81 -0.83 1.34
C PRO A 49 4.71 -1.83 0.60
N ILE A 50 5.51 -1.34 -0.35
CA ILE A 50 6.44 -2.15 -1.13
C ILE A 50 7.65 -1.30 -1.55
N LEU A 51 8.76 -1.97 -1.84
CA LEU A 51 9.93 -1.39 -2.50
C LEU A 51 9.90 -1.84 -3.97
N PRO A 52 9.28 -1.05 -4.87
CA PRO A 52 9.11 -1.48 -6.25
C PRO A 52 10.42 -1.35 -7.03
N PRO A 53 10.71 -2.25 -7.99
CA PRO A 53 11.85 -2.08 -8.89
C PRO A 53 11.62 -0.96 -9.93
N LYS A 54 10.37 -0.59 -10.18
CA LYS A 54 9.95 0.49 -11.09
C LYS A 54 8.57 1.00 -10.71
N ILE A 55 8.29 2.27 -11.03
CA ILE A 55 6.96 2.88 -10.89
C ILE A 55 6.47 3.23 -12.30
N ILE A 56 5.28 2.76 -12.68
CA ILE A 56 4.63 3.08 -13.96
C ILE A 56 3.32 3.78 -13.62
N GLY A 57 3.14 5.00 -14.13
CA GLY A 57 1.90 5.77 -14.03
C GLY A 57 1.31 6.01 -15.40
N VAL A 58 -0.03 6.10 -15.49
CA VAL A 58 -0.75 6.37 -16.75
C VAL A 58 -1.28 7.79 -16.73
N GLY A 59 -0.89 8.59 -17.72
CA GLY A 59 -1.33 9.97 -17.84
C GLY A 59 -2.76 10.10 -18.37
N ARG A 60 -3.51 11.09 -17.86
CA ARG A 60 -4.82 11.51 -18.40
C ARG A 60 -5.86 10.37 -18.52
N ASN A 61 -5.89 9.49 -17.52
CA ASN A 61 -6.83 8.35 -17.48
C ASN A 61 -8.23 8.71 -16.92
N TYR A 62 -8.57 10.00 -16.88
CA TYR A 62 -9.86 10.53 -16.40
C TYR A 62 -10.28 11.72 -17.28
N ALA A 63 -11.48 11.65 -17.87
CA ALA A 63 -11.93 12.66 -18.83
C ALA A 63 -12.07 14.06 -18.24
N ALA A 64 -12.71 14.19 -17.07
CA ALA A 64 -12.86 15.48 -16.40
C ALA A 64 -11.50 16.10 -16.02
N HIS A 65 -10.52 15.29 -15.62
CA HIS A 65 -9.18 15.79 -15.29
C HIS A 65 -8.37 16.20 -16.53
N ALA A 66 -8.57 15.50 -17.66
CA ALA A 66 -7.99 15.93 -18.93
C ALA A 66 -8.56 17.29 -19.34
N GLU A 67 -9.89 17.47 -19.28
CA GLU A 67 -10.58 18.72 -19.59
C GLU A 67 -10.18 19.86 -18.65
N GLU A 68 -10.09 19.62 -17.33
CA GLU A 68 -9.64 20.57 -16.31
C GLU A 68 -8.31 21.24 -16.69
N LEU A 69 -7.39 20.44 -17.25
CA LEU A 69 -6.07 20.87 -17.66
C LEU A 69 -6.00 21.28 -19.15
N GLY A 70 -7.14 21.46 -19.81
CA GLY A 70 -7.25 21.88 -21.22
C GLY A 70 -6.72 20.85 -22.22
N ASN A 71 -6.67 19.57 -21.84
CA ASN A 71 -6.12 18.50 -22.67
C ASN A 71 -7.23 17.73 -23.39
N ALA A 72 -6.97 17.36 -24.65
CA ALA A 72 -7.74 16.33 -25.32
C ALA A 72 -7.49 14.95 -24.67
N LEU A 73 -8.48 14.07 -24.78
CA LEU A 73 -8.32 12.66 -24.43
C LEU A 73 -7.26 12.02 -25.34
N PRO A 74 -6.33 11.23 -24.80
CA PRO A 74 -5.33 10.57 -25.61
C PRO A 74 -5.91 9.34 -26.32
N ASP A 75 -5.49 9.08 -27.57
CA ASP A 75 -5.92 7.90 -28.34
C ASP A 75 -5.25 6.59 -27.88
N ASN A 76 -4.18 6.69 -27.10
CA ASN A 76 -3.45 5.56 -26.51
C ASN A 76 -3.04 5.91 -25.06
N PRO A 77 -2.84 4.92 -24.17
CA PRO A 77 -2.27 5.16 -22.86
C PRO A 77 -0.93 5.89 -22.95
N LEU A 78 -0.75 6.88 -22.07
CA LEU A 78 0.47 7.67 -21.91
C LEU A 78 1.37 7.07 -20.83
#